data_AF-A0A3L6MT03-F1
#
_entry.id   AF-A0A3L6MT03-F1
#
_cell.length_a   1.000
_cell.length_b   1.000
_cell.length_c   1.000
_cell.angle_alpha   90.00
_cell.angle_beta   90.00
_cell.angle_gamma   90.00
#
_symmetry.space_group_name_H-M   'P 1'
#
loop_
_entity.id
_entity.type
_entity.pdbx_description
1 polymer ?
#
loop_
_entity_poly.entity_id
_entity_poly.type
_entity_poly.pdbx_seq_one_letter_code
_entity_poly.pdbx_strand_id
1 'polypeptide(L)'
;MRDPNANVSWGFVEFTYIKNLLYANISSVDFVGIVLGMKLVTIDGGIHTTAGLEADAVTKICDDLVEQSKIDNFEWTSLCIADTTGKPIRVLSPGNQYDTDPSIFASYWKTYVDKVWERYTTRIS
;
A
#
# COMPACT_ATOMS: atom_id res chain seq x y z
N MET A 1 5.25 -21.20 -3.47
CA MET A 1 4.93 -21.03 -4.91
C MET A 1 5.48 -19.67 -5.31
N ARG A 2 6.32 -19.55 -6.35
CA ARG A 2 7.01 -18.30 -6.71
C ARG A 2 6.13 -17.53 -7.69
N ASP A 3 5.75 -16.29 -7.38
CA ASP A 3 4.98 -15.44 -8.29
C ASP A 3 5.79 -15.19 -9.57
N PRO A 4 5.29 -15.58 -10.77
CA PRO A 4 5.98 -15.33 -12.03
C PRO A 4 6.13 -13.83 -12.35
N ASN A 5 5.34 -12.97 -11.71
CA ASN A 5 5.33 -11.52 -11.93
C ASN A 5 6.15 -10.74 -10.90
N ALA A 6 6.89 -11.42 -10.01
CA ALA A 6 7.65 -10.77 -8.94
C ALA A 6 8.63 -9.70 -9.47
N ASN A 7 9.27 -9.98 -10.62
CA ASN A 7 10.25 -9.09 -11.26
C ASN A 7 9.65 -8.11 -12.29
N VAL A 8 8.33 -8.09 -12.45
CA VAL A 8 7.66 -7.21 -13.41
C VAL A 8 7.25 -5.93 -12.67
N SER A 9 7.56 -4.76 -13.23
CA SER A 9 7.03 -3.49 -12.74
C SER A 9 5.63 -3.26 -13.31
N TRP A 10 4.62 -3.28 -12.46
CA TRP A 10 3.22 -3.14 -12.85
C TRP A 10 2.41 -2.45 -11.75
N GLY A 11 1.17 -2.12 -12.09
CA GLY A 11 0.16 -1.54 -11.22
C GLY A 11 -1.18 -1.59 -11.94
N PHE A 12 -2.25 -1.22 -11.23
CA PHE A 12 -3.59 -1.34 -11.76
C PHE A 12 -4.52 -0.26 -11.20
N VAL A 13 -5.62 -0.03 -11.92
CA VAL A 13 -6.76 0.77 -11.48
C VAL A 13 -7.96 -0.15 -11.46
N GLU A 14 -8.74 -0.09 -10.40
CA GLU A 14 -9.97 -0.86 -10.28
C GLU A 14 -11.14 0.00 -10.76
N PHE A 15 -12.07 -0.62 -11.49
CA PHE A 15 -13.30 0.06 -11.84
C PHE A 15 -14.48 -0.91 -11.91
N THR A 16 -15.67 -0.39 -11.67
CA THR A 16 -16.94 -1.07 -11.85
C THR A 16 -17.88 -0.16 -12.62
N TYR A 17 -18.44 -0.68 -13.71
CA TYR A 17 -19.48 0.01 -14.47
C TYR A 17 -20.79 -0.78 -14.41
N ILE A 18 -21.80 -0.19 -13.77
CA ILE A 18 -23.09 -0.84 -13.54
C ILE A 18 -24.22 0.20 -13.57
N LYS A 19 -25.33 -0.11 -14.25
CA LYS A 19 -26.51 0.78 -14.34
C LYS A 19 -26.17 2.24 -14.69
N ASN A 20 -25.25 2.43 -15.64
CA ASN A 20 -24.75 3.75 -16.06
C ASN A 20 -24.02 4.56 -15.00
N LEU A 21 -23.52 3.91 -13.95
CA LEU A 21 -22.65 4.49 -12.93
C LEU A 21 -21.26 3.89 -13.05
N LEU A 22 -20.22 4.74 -13.02
CA LEU A 22 -18.83 4.34 -12.97
C LEU A 22 -18.26 4.60 -11.58
N TYR A 23 -17.73 3.56 -10.96
CA TYR A 23 -16.88 3.64 -9.78
C TYR A 23 -15.46 3.30 -10.22
N ALA A 24 -14.48 4.11 -9.88
CA ALA A 24 -13.09 3.84 -10.20
C ALA A 24 -12.19 4.34 -9.07
N ASN A 25 -11.13 3.59 -8.76
CA ASN A 25 -10.19 3.92 -7.71
C ASN A 25 -8.76 3.51 -8.07
N ILE A 26 -7.82 4.33 -7.61
CA ILE A 26 -6.41 3.97 -7.51
C ILE A 26 -6.25 3.43 -6.09
N SER A 27 -5.78 2.18 -5.97
CA SER A 27 -5.64 1.49 -4.69
C SER A 27 -4.16 1.24 -4.38
N SER A 28 -3.80 1.35 -3.12
CA SER A 28 -2.52 0.87 -2.58
C SER A 28 -2.75 -0.13 -1.43
N VAL A 29 -3.90 -0.83 -1.47
CA VAL A 29 -4.25 -1.87 -0.50
C VAL A 29 -3.30 -3.06 -0.61
N ASP A 30 -2.94 -3.45 -1.84
CA ASP A 30 -1.98 -4.54 -2.05
C ASP A 30 -0.53 -4.05 -2.10
N PHE A 31 -0.27 -3.02 -2.92
CA PHE A 31 1.06 -2.45 -3.07
C PHE A 31 1.04 -1.08 -3.78
N VAL A 32 2.16 -0.36 -3.67
CA VAL A 32 2.53 0.75 -4.56
C VAL A 32 3.48 0.23 -5.62
N GLY A 33 3.16 0.43 -6.90
CA GLY A 33 3.95 -0.05 -8.05
C GLY A 33 4.25 1.10 -9.01
N ILE A 34 3.96 0.90 -10.30
CA ILE A 34 3.99 2.03 -11.25
C ILE A 34 3.04 3.14 -10.78
N VAL A 35 3.46 4.38 -10.96
CA VAL A 35 2.70 5.55 -10.54
C VAL A 35 1.55 5.76 -11.52
N LEU A 36 0.33 5.76 -10.99
CA LEU A 36 -0.90 5.91 -11.76
C LEU A 36 -1.66 7.14 -11.28
N GLY A 37 -2.19 7.91 -12.22
CA GLY A 37 -3.18 8.97 -11.98
C GLY A 37 -4.40 8.72 -12.86
N MET A 38 -5.55 9.27 -12.47
CA MET A 38 -6.81 9.03 -13.15
C MET A 38 -7.59 10.32 -13.36
N LYS A 39 -8.17 10.47 -14.55
CA LYS A 39 -9.11 11.54 -14.89
C LYS A 39 -10.37 10.92 -15.49
N LEU A 40 -11.51 11.22 -14.89
CA LEU A 40 -12.84 10.87 -15.39
C LEU A 40 -13.51 12.12 -15.97
N VAL A 41 -14.05 12.00 -17.19
CA VAL A 41 -14.87 13.02 -17.85
C VAL A 41 -16.28 12.47 -18.02
N THR A 42 -17.28 13.14 -17.48
CA THR A 42 -18.69 12.74 -17.56
C THR A 42 -19.35 13.29 -18.82
N ILE A 43 -20.54 12.77 -19.16
CA ILE A 43 -21.28 13.15 -20.39
C ILE A 43 -21.67 14.64 -20.39
N ASP A 44 -21.96 15.19 -19.22
CA ASP A 44 -22.26 16.62 -19.01
C ASP A 44 -20.99 17.50 -18.90
N GLY A 45 -19.81 16.93 -19.11
CA GLY A 45 -18.53 17.64 -19.13
C GLY A 45 -17.88 17.83 -17.75
N GLY A 46 -18.44 17.25 -16.69
CA GLY A 46 -17.82 17.20 -15.37
C GLY A 46 -16.48 16.48 -15.39
N ILE A 47 -15.53 16.95 -14.58
CA ILE A 47 -14.19 16.38 -14.46
C ILE A 47 -13.92 15.97 -13.02
N HIS A 48 -13.55 14.70 -12.83
CA HIS A 48 -13.07 14.18 -11.56
C HIS A 48 -11.65 13.65 -11.74
N THR A 49 -10.75 14.03 -10.84
CA THR A 49 -9.34 13.63 -10.93
C THR A 49 -8.92 12.97 -9.62
N THR A 50 -8.20 11.86 -9.74
CA THR A 50 -7.41 11.27 -8.67
C THR A 50 -5.95 11.43 -9.06
N ALA A 51 -5.22 12.30 -8.35
CA ALA A 51 -3.80 12.46 -8.56
C ALA A 51 -3.07 11.15 -8.22
N GLY A 52 -2.05 10.84 -9.01
CA GLY A 52 -1.11 9.79 -8.66
C GLY A 52 -0.09 10.26 -7.64
N LEU A 53 0.78 9.32 -7.25
CA LEU A 53 1.98 9.65 -6.50
C LEU A 53 2.99 10.39 -7.39
N GLU A 54 4.08 10.85 -6.81
CA GLU A 54 5.21 11.41 -7.56
C GLU A 54 6.01 10.34 -8.31
N ALA A 55 6.75 10.73 -9.35
CA ALA A 55 7.36 9.83 -10.32
C ALA A 55 8.38 8.81 -9.74
N ASP A 56 8.91 9.09 -8.55
CA ASP A 56 9.92 8.31 -7.83
C ASP A 56 9.40 7.74 -6.49
N ALA A 57 8.07 7.71 -6.31
CA ALA A 57 7.44 7.32 -5.06
C ALA A 57 7.89 5.94 -4.53
N VAL A 58 8.06 4.92 -5.38
CA VAL A 58 8.53 3.59 -4.93
C VAL A 58 9.89 3.68 -4.26
N THR A 59 10.84 4.42 -4.85
CA THR A 59 12.18 4.59 -4.29
C THR A 59 12.11 5.38 -2.98
N LYS A 60 11.41 6.53 -2.97
CA LYS A 60 11.28 7.36 -1.78
C LYS A 60 10.60 6.65 -0.61
N ILE A 61 9.53 5.90 -0.87
CA ILE A 61 8.87 5.10 0.16
C ILE A 61 9.83 4.04 0.71
N CYS A 62 10.63 3.38 -0.14
CA CYS A 62 11.63 2.43 0.36
C CYS A 62 12.72 3.10 1.21
N ASP A 63 13.17 4.29 0.84
CA ASP A 63 14.12 5.07 1.64
C ASP A 63 13.50 5.45 3.00
N ASP A 64 12.23 5.90 3.01
CA ASP A 64 11.50 6.21 4.25
C ASP A 64 11.31 4.96 5.14
N LEU A 65 11.06 3.79 4.54
CA LEU A 65 10.93 2.53 5.27
C LEU A 65 12.28 2.07 5.86
N VAL A 66 13.40 2.36 5.19
CA VAL A 66 14.74 2.17 5.77
C VAL A 66 14.92 3.02 7.02
N GLU A 67 14.51 4.29 6.97
CA GLU A 67 14.56 5.15 8.17
C GLU A 67 13.60 4.68 9.26
N GLN A 68 12.40 4.23 8.90
CA GLN A 68 11.43 3.71 9.86
C GLN A 68 11.97 2.45 10.58
N SER A 69 12.62 1.53 9.87
CA SER A 69 13.29 0.38 10.47
C SER A 69 14.35 0.78 11.50
N LYS A 70 15.04 1.91 11.33
CA LYS A 70 16.02 2.40 12.31
C LYS A 70 15.36 2.96 13.57
N ILE A 71 14.12 3.45 13.46
CA ILE A 71 13.38 4.04 14.57
C ILE A 71 12.82 2.96 15.50
N ASP A 72 12.18 1.94 14.94
CA ASP A 72 11.40 0.95 15.72
C ASP A 72 11.94 -0.48 15.65
N ASN A 73 13.00 -0.72 14.88
CA ASN A 73 13.66 -2.02 14.72
C ASN A 73 12.75 -3.13 14.14
N PHE A 74 11.67 -2.77 13.44
CA PHE A 74 10.88 -3.69 12.64
C PHE A 74 11.39 -3.75 11.19
N GLU A 75 11.16 -4.88 10.51
CA GLU A 75 11.67 -5.13 9.15
C GLU A 75 10.80 -4.48 8.06
N TRP A 76 10.56 -3.17 8.16
CA TRP A 76 9.83 -2.37 7.17
C TRP A 76 10.40 -2.47 5.75
N THR A 77 11.72 -2.63 5.63
CA THR A 77 12.40 -2.83 4.35
C THR A 77 11.98 -4.11 3.63
N SER A 78 11.42 -5.09 4.34
CA SER A 78 10.89 -6.32 3.75
C SER A 78 9.69 -6.08 2.81
N LEU A 79 9.03 -4.92 2.91
CA LEU A 79 7.96 -4.51 2.01
C LEU A 79 8.47 -4.15 0.60
N CYS A 80 9.75 -3.82 0.46
CA CYS A 80 10.34 -3.37 -0.79
C CYS A 80 10.77 -4.52 -1.68
N ILE A 81 10.08 -4.73 -2.80
CA ILE A 81 10.43 -5.73 -3.80
C ILE A 81 11.24 -5.08 -4.92
N ALA A 82 12.44 -5.62 -5.12
CA ALA A 82 13.36 -5.20 -6.16
C ALA A 82 13.33 -6.15 -7.37
N ASP A 83 13.63 -5.60 -8.54
CA ASP A 83 13.89 -6.40 -9.74
C ASP A 83 15.28 -7.09 -9.68
N THR A 84 15.63 -7.82 -10.73
CA THR A 84 16.92 -8.55 -10.80
C THR A 84 18.15 -7.63 -10.81
N THR A 85 17.97 -6.33 -11.04
CA THR A 85 19.05 -5.33 -11.01
C THR A 85 19.22 -4.70 -9.63
N GLY A 86 18.32 -5.02 -8.68
CA GLY A 86 18.29 -4.43 -7.34
C GLY A 86 17.50 -3.12 -7.27
N LYS A 87 16.83 -2.70 -8.34
CA LYS A 87 15.99 -1.51 -8.34
C LYS A 87 14.64 -1.82 -7.67
N PRO A 88 14.19 -1.05 -6.66
CA PRO A 88 12.84 -1.17 -6.13
C PRO A 88 11.79 -0.93 -7.22
N ILE A 89 10.86 -1.87 -7.38
CA ILE A 89 9.77 -1.81 -8.38
C ILE A 89 8.39 -1.87 -7.75
N ARG A 90 8.29 -2.23 -6.47
CA ARG A 90 7.05 -2.36 -5.72
C ARG A 90 7.28 -2.22 -4.23
N VAL A 91 6.33 -1.63 -3.53
CA VAL A 91 6.24 -1.63 -2.07
C VAL A 91 4.96 -2.34 -1.67
N LEU A 92 5.06 -3.52 -1.06
CA LEU A 92 3.92 -4.28 -0.56
C LEU A 92 3.24 -3.56 0.61
N SER A 93 1.95 -3.77 0.77
CA SER A 93 1.27 -3.40 2.01
C SER A 93 1.72 -4.31 3.17
N PRO A 94 1.67 -3.83 4.42
CA PRO A 94 1.96 -4.67 5.58
C PRO A 94 1.09 -5.92 5.67
N GLY A 95 -0.17 -5.86 5.21
CA GLY A 95 -1.09 -6.99 5.19
C GLY A 95 -0.64 -8.09 4.21
N ASN A 96 -0.30 -7.71 2.98
CA ASN A 96 0.19 -8.66 1.98
C ASN A 96 1.54 -9.27 2.41
N GLN A 97 2.39 -8.49 3.10
CA GLN A 97 3.62 -9.03 3.67
C GLN A 97 3.34 -10.00 4.82
N TYR A 98 2.36 -9.71 5.68
CA TYR A 98 1.94 -10.63 6.74
C TYR A 98 1.47 -11.98 6.20
N ASP A 99 0.77 -12.00 5.06
CA ASP A 99 0.36 -13.26 4.42
C ASP A 99 1.55 -14.09 3.94
N THR A 100 2.70 -13.46 3.69
CA THR A 100 3.95 -14.12 3.28
C THR A 100 4.77 -14.55 4.49
N ASP A 101 4.95 -13.64 5.45
CA ASP A 101 5.64 -13.89 6.71
C ASP A 101 4.93 -13.15 7.87
N PRO A 102 4.09 -13.86 8.62
CA PRO A 102 3.35 -13.28 9.75
C PRO A 102 4.26 -12.75 10.85
N SER A 103 5.52 -13.22 10.94
CA SER A 103 6.41 -12.92 12.06
C SER A 103 6.93 -11.48 12.03
N ILE A 104 7.02 -10.87 10.84
CA ILE A 104 7.61 -9.54 10.62
C ILE A 104 6.91 -8.45 11.44
N PHE A 105 5.57 -8.48 11.49
CA PHE A 105 4.76 -7.45 12.15
C PHE A 105 3.91 -7.99 13.31
N ALA A 106 4.09 -9.26 13.71
CA ALA A 106 3.21 -9.97 14.63
C ALA A 106 2.87 -9.21 15.92
N SER A 107 3.84 -8.49 16.50
CA SER A 107 3.69 -7.80 17.79
C SER A 107 3.53 -6.28 17.67
N TYR A 108 3.74 -5.71 16.48
CA TYR A 108 3.92 -4.26 16.34
C TYR A 108 2.67 -3.48 16.76
N TRP A 109 1.49 -3.93 16.36
CA TRP A 109 0.23 -3.25 16.68
C TRP A 109 -0.25 -3.56 18.11
N LYS A 110 0.33 -4.58 18.76
CA LYS A 110 -0.18 -5.13 20.04
C LYS A 110 -0.27 -4.06 21.12
N THR A 111 0.83 -3.34 21.38
CA THR A 111 0.89 -2.33 22.43
C THR A 111 -0.12 -1.20 22.21
N TYR A 112 -0.33 -0.79 20.96
CA TYR A 112 -1.32 0.24 20.64
C TYR A 112 -2.75 -0.28 20.83
N VAL A 113 -3.04 -1.47 20.33
CA VAL A 113 -4.34 -2.13 20.48
C VAL A 113 -4.68 -2.35 21.96
N ASP A 114 -3.74 -2.79 22.78
CA ASP A 114 -3.92 -2.98 24.23
C ASP A 114 -4.32 -1.66 24.91
N LYS A 115 -3.66 -0.54 24.56
CA LYS A 115 -4.00 0.80 25.08
C LYS A 115 -5.40 1.25 24.65
N VAL A 116 -5.80 0.95 23.43
CA VAL A 116 -7.16 1.24 22.94
C VAL A 116 -8.19 0.45 23.74
N TRP A 117 -7.96 -0.85 23.95
CA TRP A 117 -8.83 -1.69 24.77
C TRP A 117 -8.94 -1.19 26.21
N GLU A 118 -7.82 -0.88 26.86
CA GLU A 118 -7.81 -0.32 28.22
C GLU A 118 -8.63 0.97 28.30
N ARG A 119 -8.46 1.85 27.31
CA ARG A 119 -9.10 3.15 27.23
C ARG A 119 -10.63 3.10 27.06
N TYR A 120 -11.16 2.03 26.47
CA TYR A 120 -12.60 1.90 26.20
C TYR A 120 -13.31 0.87 27.08
N THR A 121 -12.58 -0.06 27.71
CA THR A 121 -13.17 -0.98 28.72
C THR A 121 -13.33 -0.31 30.08
N THR A 122 -12.48 0.67 30.41
CA THR A 122 -12.55 1.43 31.68
C THR A 122 -13.51 2.62 31.63
N ARG A 123 -14.15 2.90 30.49
CA ARG A 123 -15.12 3.99 30.30
C ARG A 123 -16.53 3.47 30.00
N ILE A 124 -17.02 2.59 30.85
CA ILE A 124 -18.46 2.30 30.90
C ILE A 124 -19.15 3.57 31.42
N SER A 125 -19.95 4.20 30.56
CA SER A 125 -20.90 5.27 30.93
C SER A 125 -22.08 4.70 31.71
#